data_AF-A0A7T2GJA0-F1
#
_entry.id   AF-A0A7T2GJA0-F1
#
_cell.length_a   1.000
_cell.length_b   1.000
_cell.length_c   1.000
_cell.angle_alpha   90.00
_cell.angle_beta   90.00
_cell.angle_gamma   90.00
#
_symmetry.space_group_name_H-M   'P 1'
#
loop_
_entity.id
_entity.type
_entity.pdbx_description
1 polymer ?
#
loop_
_entity_poly.entity_id
_entity_poly.type
_entity_poly.pdbx_seq_one_letter_code
_entity_poly.pdbx_strand_id
1 'polypeptide(L)'
;MRLHSLRRDTKGVTAIEFALLAPIMILLLMGLFDLGQRLYAQTLLTGAMQKAARDSTLATGPARTAAIDALVKSAVMPIVGRDADFAPERLNYESFSEIGQPERFSDGAPANGRYDVGECYEDVNGNGRWDSDVGRSGQGGAEDAVLYKMTVTYKRFFPMASLLGWPELQSIVGTTIVRNQPYEDSSSPVVTRCS
;
A
#
# COMPACT_ATOMS: atom_id res chain seq x y z
N MET A 1 -38.21 47.07 34.53
CA MET A 1 -37.49 45.85 34.07
C MET A 1 -36.85 45.17 35.28
N ARG A 2 -37.31 43.96 35.65
CA ARG A 2 -36.94 43.30 36.92
C ARG A 2 -35.61 42.53 36.77
N LEU A 3 -34.52 43.10 37.26
CA LEU A 3 -33.19 42.47 37.32
C LEU A 3 -33.14 41.15 38.12
N HIS A 4 -34.14 40.88 38.97
CA HIS A 4 -34.20 39.66 39.79
C HIS A 4 -34.51 38.38 39.00
N SER A 5 -35.05 38.46 37.78
CA SER A 5 -35.34 37.25 36.98
C SER A 5 -34.11 36.65 36.31
N LEU A 6 -33.05 37.42 36.09
CA LEU A 6 -31.79 36.93 35.50
C LEU A 6 -31.01 36.01 36.45
N ARG A 7 -31.14 36.21 37.77
CA ARG A 7 -30.42 35.44 38.78
C ARG A 7 -30.94 34.02 39.01
N ARG A 8 -32.14 33.71 38.49
CA ARG A 8 -32.81 32.40 38.58
C ARG A 8 -32.83 31.65 37.25
N ASP A 9 -32.23 32.20 36.21
CA ASP A 9 -32.27 31.60 34.88
C ASP A 9 -31.21 30.49 34.78
N THR A 10 -31.64 29.24 34.99
CA THR A 10 -30.80 28.03 34.90
C THR A 10 -30.74 27.45 33.49
N LYS A 11 -31.46 28.03 32.51
CA LYS A 11 -31.51 27.53 31.13
C LYS A 11 -30.17 27.64 30.40
N GLY A 12 -29.26 28.49 30.87
CA GLY A 12 -27.91 28.64 30.31
C GLY A 12 -26.89 27.60 30.80
N VAL A 13 -27.18 26.87 31.88
CA VAL A 13 -26.22 25.90 32.46
C VAL A 13 -25.96 24.74 31.51
N THR A 14 -27.00 24.21 30.86
CA THR A 14 -26.88 23.14 29.86
C THR A 14 -26.08 23.57 28.63
N ALA A 15 -26.17 24.85 28.25
CA ALA A 15 -25.38 25.40 27.15
C ALA A 15 -23.87 25.43 27.48
N ILE A 16 -23.52 25.70 28.74
CA ILE A 16 -22.12 25.69 29.20
C ILE A 16 -21.58 24.26 29.28
N GLU A 17 -22.37 23.31 29.79
CA GLU A 17 -21.99 21.89 29.82
C GLU A 17 -21.75 21.35 28.41
N PHE A 18 -22.62 21.68 27.45
CA PHE A 18 -22.43 21.32 26.05
C PHE A 18 -21.19 21.99 25.45
N ALA A 19 -20.94 23.27 25.76
CA ALA A 19 -19.76 23.98 25.26
C ALA A 19 -18.44 23.36 25.76
N LEU A 20 -18.43 22.74 26.93
CA LEU A 20 -17.27 22.02 27.46
C LEU A 20 -17.07 20.65 26.80
N LEU A 21 -18.16 19.94 26.47
CA LEU A 21 -18.11 18.60 25.88
C LEU A 21 -17.97 18.60 24.35
N ALA A 22 -18.55 19.60 23.67
CA ALA A 22 -18.58 19.70 22.23
C ALA A 22 -17.20 19.63 21.56
N PRO A 23 -16.12 20.28 22.07
CA PRO A 23 -14.79 20.18 21.47
C PRO A 23 -14.26 18.74 21.43
N ILE A 24 -14.48 17.97 22.50
CA ILE A 24 -14.05 16.56 22.57
C ILE A 24 -14.85 15.72 21.59
N MET A 25 -16.17 15.92 21.54
CA MET A 25 -17.04 15.23 20.60
C MET A 25 -16.66 15.53 19.14
N ILE A 26 -16.38 16.79 18.81
CA ILE A 26 -15.96 17.20 17.46
C ILE A 26 -14.62 16.57 17.10
N LEU A 27 -13.66 16.54 18.02
CA LEU A 27 -12.35 15.91 17.81
C LEU A 27 -12.51 14.41 17.54
N LEU A 28 -13.36 13.71 18.31
CA LEU A 28 -13.65 12.29 18.09
C LEU A 28 -14.31 12.05 16.71
N LEU A 29 -15.25 12.89 16.31
CA LEU A 29 -15.90 12.79 14.99
C LEU A 29 -14.90 13.04 13.85
N MET A 30 -14.04 14.06 13.97
CA MET A 30 -12.98 14.33 12.99
C MET A 30 -12.01 13.15 12.86
N GLY A 31 -11.58 12.58 13.98
CA GLY A 31 -10.73 11.39 13.98
C GLY A 31 -11.41 10.18 13.34
N LEU A 32 -12.70 9.97 13.61
CA LEU A 32 -13.48 8.90 13.01
C LEU A 32 -13.63 9.07 11.49
N PHE A 33 -13.90 10.30 11.03
CA PHE A 33 -14.00 10.58 9.59
C PHE A 33 -12.65 10.47 8.89
N ASP A 34 -11.55 10.90 9.52
CA ASP A 34 -10.20 10.73 8.96
C ASP A 34 -9.85 9.25 8.76
N LEU A 35 -10.15 8.41 9.76
CA LEU A 35 -9.98 6.97 9.68
C LEU A 35 -10.90 6.34 8.62
N GLY A 36 -12.17 6.73 8.60
CA GLY A 36 -13.16 6.24 7.64
C GLY A 36 -12.76 6.57 6.20
N GLN A 37 -12.31 7.79 5.95
CA GLN A 37 -11.83 8.21 4.63
C GLN A 37 -10.59 7.41 4.19
N ARG A 38 -9.64 7.15 5.12
CA ARG A 38 -8.47 6.32 4.82
C ARG A 38 -8.86 4.90 4.43
N LEU A 39 -9.78 4.28 5.17
CA LEU A 39 -10.27 2.93 4.88
C LEU A 39 -11.01 2.88 3.54
N TYR A 40 -11.84 3.88 3.26
CA TYR A 40 -12.53 3.99 1.98
C TYR A 40 -11.53 4.10 0.82
N ALA A 41 -10.55 5.00 0.91
CA ALA A 41 -9.50 5.14 -0.11
C ALA A 41 -8.70 3.84 -0.32
N GLN A 42 -8.37 3.12 0.76
CA GLN A 42 -7.68 1.82 0.70
C GLN A 42 -8.50 0.76 -0.05
N THR A 43 -9.81 0.67 0.22
CA THR A 43 -10.69 -0.28 -0.48
C THR A 43 -10.83 0.05 -1.96
N LEU A 44 -10.97 1.34 -2.30
CA LEU A 44 -11.03 1.78 -3.69
C LEU A 44 -9.72 1.53 -4.44
N LEU A 45 -8.57 1.79 -3.83
CA LEU A 45 -7.26 1.49 -4.41
C LEU A 45 -7.14 0.00 -4.74
N THR A 46 -7.45 -0.86 -3.77
CA THR A 46 -7.38 -2.33 -3.95
C THR A 46 -8.35 -2.79 -5.05
N GLY A 47 -9.58 -2.29 -5.06
CA GLY A 47 -10.58 -2.61 -6.09
C GLY A 47 -10.18 -2.12 -7.48
N ALA A 48 -9.64 -0.91 -7.59
CA ALA A 48 -9.14 -0.36 -8.84
C ALA A 48 -7.97 -1.18 -9.39
N MET A 49 -7.03 -1.59 -8.53
CA MET A 49 -5.92 -2.46 -8.92
C MET A 49 -6.39 -3.81 -9.42
N GLN A 50 -7.35 -4.45 -8.73
CA GLN A 50 -7.92 -5.73 -9.18
C GLN A 50 -8.66 -5.61 -10.52
N LYS A 51 -9.39 -4.50 -10.72
CA LYS A 51 -10.03 -4.23 -12.01
C LYS A 51 -8.99 -4.04 -13.12
N ALA A 52 -7.98 -3.22 -12.87
CA ALA A 52 -6.91 -2.97 -13.82
C ALA A 52 -6.11 -4.25 -14.13
N ALA A 53 -5.89 -5.12 -13.15
CA ALA A 53 -5.29 -6.44 -13.33
C ALA A 53 -6.11 -7.32 -14.28
N ARG A 54 -7.44 -7.37 -14.13
CA ARG A 54 -8.32 -8.12 -15.06
C ARG A 54 -8.31 -7.52 -16.45
N ASP A 55 -8.44 -6.21 -16.57
CA ASP A 55 -8.45 -5.54 -17.87
C ASP A 55 -7.07 -5.67 -18.57
N SER A 56 -6.00 -5.84 -17.79
CA SER A 56 -4.65 -5.99 -18.31
C SER A 56 -4.45 -7.27 -19.11
N THR A 57 -5.19 -8.36 -18.88
CA THR A 57 -4.98 -9.63 -19.61
C THR A 57 -5.24 -9.48 -21.11
N LEU A 58 -5.88 -8.38 -21.55
CA LEU A 58 -6.22 -8.11 -22.95
C LEU A 58 -5.20 -7.24 -23.70
N ALA A 59 -4.24 -6.60 -23.00
CA ALA A 59 -3.29 -5.69 -23.61
C ALA A 59 -1.87 -6.28 -23.61
N THR A 60 -1.11 -6.08 -24.69
CA THR A 60 0.25 -6.60 -24.86
C THR A 60 1.29 -5.47 -24.86
N GLY A 61 2.46 -5.70 -24.26
CA GLY A 61 3.64 -4.82 -24.32
C GLY A 61 3.72 -3.66 -23.31
N PRO A 62 4.74 -2.78 -23.40
CA PRO A 62 5.02 -1.73 -22.41
C PRO A 62 3.93 -0.65 -22.26
N ALA A 63 3.20 -0.35 -23.34
CA ALA A 63 2.08 0.60 -23.32
C ALA A 63 0.93 0.16 -22.39
N ARG A 64 0.82 -1.15 -22.11
CA ARG A 64 -0.10 -1.73 -21.12
C ARG A 64 0.13 -1.17 -19.72
N THR A 65 1.40 -0.99 -19.34
CA THR A 65 1.79 -0.71 -17.95
C THR A 65 1.38 0.70 -17.53
N ALA A 66 1.68 1.69 -18.37
CA ALA A 66 1.26 3.07 -18.20
C ALA A 66 -0.27 3.21 -18.25
N ALA A 67 -0.95 2.41 -19.08
CA ALA A 67 -2.41 2.40 -19.14
C ALA A 67 -3.05 1.86 -17.84
N ILE A 68 -2.49 0.80 -17.26
CA ILE A 68 -2.92 0.26 -15.95
C ILE A 68 -2.70 1.31 -14.85
N ASP A 69 -1.53 1.94 -14.82
CA ASP A 69 -1.21 2.96 -13.81
C ASP A 69 -2.16 4.15 -13.94
N ALA A 70 -2.45 4.60 -15.16
CA ALA A 70 -3.41 5.66 -15.42
C ALA A 70 -4.83 5.28 -14.99
N LEU A 71 -5.26 4.03 -15.23
CA LEU A 71 -6.58 3.55 -14.82
C LEU A 71 -6.73 3.53 -13.29
N VAL A 72 -5.72 3.00 -12.58
CA VAL A 72 -5.72 3.00 -11.11
C VAL A 72 -5.68 4.44 -10.58
N LYS A 73 -4.81 5.29 -11.13
CA LYS A 73 -4.69 6.70 -10.72
C LYS A 73 -5.99 7.45 -10.91
N SER A 74 -6.63 7.34 -12.08
CA SER A 74 -7.89 8.02 -12.37
C SER A 74 -9.06 7.59 -11.46
N ALA A 75 -9.08 6.33 -11.02
CA ALA A 75 -10.10 5.83 -10.10
C ALA A 75 -9.91 6.35 -8.67
N VAL A 76 -8.66 6.51 -8.22
CA VAL A 76 -8.34 6.83 -6.82
C VAL A 76 -8.16 8.33 -6.58
N MET A 77 -7.62 9.07 -7.56
CA MET A 77 -7.32 10.51 -7.48
C MET A 77 -8.50 11.39 -7.00
N PRO A 78 -9.78 11.15 -7.39
CA PRO A 78 -10.90 11.94 -6.87
C PRO A 78 -11.07 11.87 -5.35
N ILE A 79 -10.55 10.81 -4.71
CA ILE A 79 -10.71 10.53 -3.28
C ILE A 79 -9.50 10.98 -2.47
N VAL A 80 -8.29 10.85 -3.02
CA VAL A 80 -7.04 11.22 -2.35
C VAL A 80 -6.57 12.65 -2.66
N GLY A 81 -7.16 13.30 -3.65
CA GLY A 81 -6.78 14.64 -4.10
C GLY A 81 -5.79 14.65 -5.26
N ARG A 82 -5.62 15.82 -5.89
CA ARG A 82 -4.77 15.99 -7.09
C ARG A 82 -3.28 15.99 -6.78
N ASP A 83 -2.90 16.42 -5.58
CA ASP A 83 -1.51 16.50 -5.13
C ASP A 83 -1.01 15.18 -4.53
N ALA A 84 -1.80 14.11 -4.65
CA ALA A 84 -1.39 12.79 -4.19
C ALA A 84 -0.24 12.25 -5.06
N ASP A 85 0.77 11.71 -4.39
CA ASP A 85 1.87 11.00 -5.02
C ASP A 85 1.51 9.53 -5.22
N PHE A 86 1.80 9.01 -6.41
CA PHE A 86 1.50 7.63 -6.80
C PHE A 86 2.80 6.94 -7.19
N ALA A 87 3.21 5.95 -6.41
CA ALA A 87 4.40 5.16 -6.64
C ALA A 87 4.01 3.73 -7.05
N PRO A 88 3.89 3.44 -8.36
CA PRO A 88 3.73 2.08 -8.87
C PRO A 88 5.04 1.30 -8.72
N GLU A 89 4.95 0.09 -8.19
CA GLU A 89 6.04 -0.85 -8.02
C GLU A 89 5.62 -2.20 -8.61
N ARG A 90 6.53 -2.85 -9.33
CA ARG A 90 6.27 -4.13 -9.98
C ARG A 90 7.44 -5.07 -9.80
N LEU A 91 7.13 -6.25 -9.27
CA LEU A 91 8.06 -7.33 -9.07
C LEU A 91 7.56 -8.55 -9.83
N ASN A 92 8.41 -9.20 -10.61
CA ASN A 92 8.09 -10.43 -11.32
C ASN A 92 8.80 -11.64 -10.69
N TYR A 93 8.08 -12.75 -10.66
CA TYR A 93 8.46 -14.02 -10.04
C TYR A 93 8.20 -15.14 -11.05
N GLU A 94 9.03 -16.19 -11.04
CA GLU A 94 8.80 -17.35 -11.91
C GLU A 94 7.56 -18.14 -11.45
N SER A 95 7.31 -18.21 -10.13
CA SER A 95 6.12 -18.84 -9.56
C SER A 95 5.41 -17.97 -8.50
N PHE A 96 4.10 -18.15 -8.35
CA PHE A 96 3.32 -17.54 -7.27
C PHE A 96 3.81 -17.93 -5.87
N SER A 97 4.41 -19.11 -5.72
CA SER A 97 4.90 -19.61 -4.42
C SER A 97 6.12 -18.84 -3.91
N GLU A 98 6.79 -18.08 -4.78
CA GLU A 98 8.04 -17.38 -4.50
C GLU A 98 7.82 -15.93 -4.07
N ILE A 99 6.58 -15.44 -4.14
CA ILE A 99 6.26 -14.04 -3.84
C ILE A 99 6.60 -13.70 -2.39
N GLY A 100 7.53 -12.76 -2.21
CA GLY A 100 8.01 -12.32 -0.89
C GLY A 100 8.79 -13.38 -0.12
N GLN A 101 9.24 -14.44 -0.78
CA GLN A 101 10.11 -15.45 -0.17
C GLN A 101 11.58 -15.07 -0.36
N PRO A 102 12.43 -15.29 0.64
CA PRO A 102 13.87 -15.19 0.46
C PRO A 102 14.41 -16.36 -0.35
N GLU A 103 15.58 -16.17 -0.95
CA GLU A 103 16.33 -17.28 -1.54
C GLU A 103 16.74 -18.28 -0.46
N ARG A 104 16.69 -19.56 -0.81
CA ARG A 104 17.14 -20.62 0.09
C ARG A 104 18.66 -20.55 0.21
N PHE A 105 19.16 -20.69 1.43
CA PHE A 105 20.59 -20.75 1.69
C PHE A 105 20.94 -21.93 2.59
N SER A 106 22.20 -22.35 2.52
CA SER A 106 22.79 -23.36 3.38
C SER A 106 23.40 -22.65 4.59
N ASP A 107 22.71 -22.72 5.72
CA ASP A 107 23.11 -22.15 7.00
C ASP A 107 24.33 -22.94 7.56
N GLY A 108 25.53 -22.44 7.24
CA GLY A 108 26.81 -22.94 7.71
C GLY A 108 27.18 -22.32 9.05
N ALA A 109 28.30 -22.71 9.68
CA ALA A 109 28.68 -22.14 10.97
C ALA A 109 28.87 -20.61 10.87
N PRO A 110 28.18 -19.78 11.68
CA PRO A 110 27.62 -20.07 13.01
C PRO A 110 26.18 -20.63 13.09
N ALA A 111 25.56 -20.98 11.98
CA ALA A 111 24.24 -21.60 11.85
C ALA A 111 23.16 -20.78 12.57
N ASN A 112 23.12 -19.49 12.23
CA ASN A 112 22.35 -18.49 12.95
C ASN A 112 20.96 -18.27 12.35
N GLY A 113 20.59 -19.04 11.31
CA GLY A 113 19.32 -18.93 10.62
C GLY A 113 19.17 -17.67 9.77
N ARG A 114 20.27 -16.99 9.43
CA ARG A 114 20.32 -15.84 8.52
C ARG A 114 21.44 -16.08 7.52
N TYR A 115 21.25 -15.59 6.30
CA TYR A 115 22.31 -15.64 5.32
C TYR A 115 23.52 -14.82 5.80
N ASP A 116 24.66 -15.50 5.91
CA ASP A 116 25.97 -14.90 6.17
C ASP A 116 26.82 -14.91 4.88
N VAL A 117 27.69 -13.90 4.74
CA VAL A 117 28.62 -13.83 3.59
C VAL A 117 29.57 -15.03 3.63
N GLY A 118 29.62 -15.80 2.54
CA GLY A 118 30.36 -17.07 2.44
C GLY A 118 29.47 -18.32 2.46
N GLU A 119 28.16 -18.16 2.68
CA GLU A 119 27.21 -19.26 2.58
C GLU A 119 26.78 -19.52 1.14
N CYS A 120 26.39 -20.76 0.86
CA CYS A 120 25.80 -21.12 -0.42
C CYS A 120 24.32 -20.77 -0.45
N TYR A 121 23.82 -20.27 -1.56
CA TYR A 121 22.41 -19.98 -1.77
C TYR A 121 21.93 -20.41 -3.17
N GLU A 122 20.63 -20.66 -3.29
CA GLU A 122 19.93 -20.92 -4.54
C GLU A 122 19.60 -19.57 -5.19
N ASP A 123 20.38 -19.19 -6.21
CA ASP A 123 20.15 -18.00 -7.03
C ASP A 123 18.98 -18.27 -7.98
N VAL A 124 17.78 -18.00 -7.49
CA VAL A 124 16.50 -18.24 -8.20
C VAL A 124 16.30 -17.18 -9.28
N ASN A 125 16.69 -15.93 -9.00
CA ASN A 125 16.45 -14.82 -9.91
C ASN A 125 17.61 -14.51 -10.87
N GLY A 126 18.77 -15.15 -10.66
CA GLY A 126 19.95 -15.10 -11.53
C GLY A 126 20.82 -13.86 -11.36
N ASN A 127 20.64 -13.08 -10.28
CA ASN A 127 21.35 -11.80 -10.09
C ASN A 127 22.71 -11.94 -9.41
N GLY A 128 23.08 -13.16 -8.97
CA GLY A 128 24.38 -13.43 -8.38
C GLY A 128 24.60 -12.84 -6.98
N ARG A 129 23.55 -12.55 -6.23
CA ARG A 129 23.58 -12.25 -4.79
C ARG A 129 22.39 -12.90 -4.09
N TRP A 130 22.52 -13.17 -2.78
CA TRP A 130 21.36 -13.61 -2.01
C TRP A 130 20.37 -12.45 -1.84
N ASP A 131 19.10 -12.68 -2.14
CA ASP A 131 18.04 -11.72 -1.85
C ASP A 131 17.06 -12.22 -0.77
N SER A 132 16.63 -11.30 0.09
CA SER A 132 15.55 -11.52 1.04
C SER A 132 14.16 -11.57 0.39
N ASP A 133 14.07 -11.20 -0.88
CA ASP A 133 12.90 -11.35 -1.75
C ASP A 133 13.41 -11.65 -3.16
N VAL A 134 13.05 -12.81 -3.72
CA VAL A 134 13.54 -13.25 -5.04
C VAL A 134 13.00 -12.41 -6.20
N GLY A 135 12.01 -11.53 -5.95
CA GLY A 135 11.34 -10.76 -6.99
C GLY A 135 12.30 -9.90 -7.84
N ARG A 136 12.15 -9.99 -9.17
CA ARG A 136 12.89 -9.15 -10.13
C ARG A 136 12.11 -7.86 -10.39
N SER A 137 12.80 -6.73 -10.50
CA SER A 137 12.12 -5.47 -10.85
C SER A 137 11.64 -5.49 -12.29
N GLY A 138 10.37 -5.14 -12.52
CA GLY A 138 9.81 -5.01 -13.85
C GLY A 138 8.57 -5.88 -14.06
N GLN A 139 8.23 -6.09 -15.34
CA GLN A 139 7.03 -6.83 -15.74
C GLN A 139 7.28 -8.30 -16.06
N GLY A 140 8.55 -8.75 -15.97
CA GLY A 140 8.92 -10.11 -16.29
C GLY A 140 8.68 -10.54 -17.73
N GLY A 141 8.96 -11.83 -17.97
CA GLY A 141 8.77 -12.51 -19.25
C GLY A 141 7.33 -12.99 -19.44
N ALA A 142 7.15 -13.87 -20.43
CA ALA A 142 5.94 -14.68 -20.53
C ALA A 142 5.80 -15.55 -19.25
N GLU A 143 4.57 -15.88 -18.86
CA GLU A 143 4.22 -16.68 -17.67
C GLU A 143 4.52 -16.15 -16.27
N ASP A 144 5.45 -15.21 -16.12
CA ASP A 144 5.84 -14.68 -14.81
C ASP A 144 4.61 -14.16 -14.04
N ALA A 145 4.61 -14.45 -12.73
CA ALA A 145 3.72 -13.83 -11.78
C ALA A 145 4.24 -12.43 -11.45
N VAL A 146 3.51 -11.40 -11.83
CA VAL A 146 3.83 -10.01 -11.54
C VAL A 146 3.03 -9.55 -10.33
N LEU A 147 3.72 -9.28 -9.22
CA LEU A 147 3.21 -8.51 -8.11
C LEU A 147 3.20 -7.03 -8.50
N TYR A 148 2.01 -6.47 -8.65
CA TYR A 148 1.80 -5.04 -8.81
C TYR A 148 1.40 -4.43 -7.48
N LYS A 149 2.21 -3.49 -6.99
CA LYS A 149 2.01 -2.73 -5.77
C LYS A 149 1.86 -1.25 -6.12
N MET A 150 0.91 -0.57 -5.51
CA MET A 150 0.73 0.86 -5.66
C MET A 150 0.70 1.49 -4.28
N THR A 151 1.65 2.39 -4.04
CA THR A 151 1.67 3.22 -2.84
C THR A 151 1.15 4.59 -3.20
N VAL A 152 0.12 5.06 -2.48
CA VAL A 152 -0.45 6.40 -2.68
C VAL A 152 -0.25 7.20 -1.41
N THR A 153 0.45 8.33 -1.51
CA THR A 153 0.73 9.23 -0.41
C THR A 153 0.02 10.56 -0.64
N TYR A 154 -0.78 10.99 0.32
CA TYR A 154 -1.62 12.18 0.19
C TYR A 154 -1.80 12.91 1.52
N LYS A 155 -2.16 14.19 1.45
CA LYS A 155 -2.43 15.01 2.64
C LYS A 155 -3.71 14.57 3.33
N ARG A 156 -3.71 14.54 4.66
CA ARG A 156 -4.94 14.29 5.45
C ARG A 156 -6.00 15.36 5.17
N PHE A 157 -7.26 14.93 5.05
CA PHE A 157 -8.39 15.83 4.85
C PHE A 157 -8.75 16.58 6.13
N PHE A 158 -8.62 15.89 7.28
CA PHE A 158 -8.93 16.48 8.57
C PHE A 158 -7.65 17.00 9.24
N PRO A 159 -7.74 18.11 10.01
CA PRO A 159 -6.59 18.74 10.66
C PRO A 159 -6.09 17.96 11.89
N MET A 160 -6.14 16.62 11.86
CA MET A 160 -5.65 15.77 12.95
C MET A 160 -4.14 15.90 13.15
N ALA A 161 -3.40 16.27 12.09
CA ALA A 161 -1.98 16.56 12.16
C ALA A 161 -1.66 17.73 13.11
N SER A 162 -2.39 18.85 12.98
CA SER A 162 -2.19 20.01 13.84
C SER A 162 -2.84 19.84 15.23
N LEU A 163 -3.94 19.08 15.33
CA LEU A 163 -4.65 18.87 16.59
C LEU A 163 -4.00 17.83 17.51
N LEU A 164 -3.49 16.72 16.94
CA LEU A 164 -2.96 15.57 17.70
C LEU A 164 -1.48 15.26 17.39
N GLY A 165 -0.80 16.10 16.60
CA GLY A 165 0.61 15.90 16.24
C GLY A 165 0.84 14.72 15.30
N TRP A 166 -0.18 14.31 14.54
CA TRP A 166 -0.05 13.24 13.55
C TRP A 166 0.73 13.72 12.30
N PRO A 167 1.26 12.78 11.49
CA PRO A 167 1.85 13.14 10.20
C PRO A 167 0.82 13.81 9.28
N GLU A 168 1.23 14.91 8.61
CA GLU A 168 0.38 15.63 7.64
C GLU A 168 0.05 14.78 6.40
N LEU A 169 1.00 13.96 5.99
CA LEU A 169 0.85 12.99 4.91
C LEU A 169 0.44 11.64 5.47
N GLN A 170 -0.42 10.94 4.75
CA GLN A 170 -0.76 9.55 5.01
C GLN A 170 -0.59 8.72 3.75
N SER A 171 -0.25 7.44 3.94
CA SER A 171 -0.04 6.50 2.85
C SER A 171 -0.99 5.32 2.95
N ILE A 172 -1.46 4.89 1.78
CA ILE A 172 -2.23 3.67 1.56
C ILE A 172 -1.48 2.81 0.54
N VAL A 173 -1.55 1.49 0.70
CA VAL A 173 -0.80 0.55 -0.14
C VAL A 173 -1.75 -0.53 -0.63
N GLY A 174 -1.91 -0.64 -1.95
CA GLY A 174 -2.63 -1.74 -2.57
C GLY A 174 -1.66 -2.70 -3.25
N THR A 175 -2.01 -3.98 -3.28
CA THR A 175 -1.24 -5.03 -3.95
C THR A 175 -2.18 -5.95 -4.72
N THR A 176 -1.80 -6.33 -5.93
CA THR A 176 -2.49 -7.35 -6.73
C THR A 176 -1.45 -8.16 -7.50
N ILE A 177 -1.78 -9.40 -7.83
CA ILE A 177 -0.91 -10.25 -8.64
C ILE A 177 -1.56 -10.46 -10.00
N VAL A 178 -0.76 -10.43 -11.06
CA VAL A 178 -1.18 -10.64 -12.45
C VAL A 178 -0.24 -11.66 -13.08
N ARG A 179 -0.75 -12.55 -13.92
CA ARG A 179 0.10 -13.44 -14.72
C ARG A 179 0.24 -12.90 -16.13
N ASN A 180 1.45 -12.94 -16.69
CA ASN A 180 1.68 -12.52 -18.07
C ASN A 180 1.23 -13.63 -19.05
N GLN A 181 0.69 -13.24 -20.20
CA GLN A 181 0.32 -14.15 -21.30
C GLN A 181 1.12 -13.78 -22.56
N PRO A 182 1.43 -14.71 -23.49
CA PRO A 182 1.04 -16.12 -23.57
C PRO A 182 1.85 -17.08 -22.67
N TYR A 183 1.39 -18.32 -22.60
CA TYR A 183 1.98 -19.41 -21.82
C TYR A 183 3.09 -20.09 -22.64
N GLU A 184 4.35 -19.77 -22.36
CA GLU A 184 5.49 -20.50 -22.91
C GLU A 184 6.30 -21.09 -21.74
N ASP A 185 6.43 -22.43 -21.72
CA ASP A 185 7.25 -23.17 -20.75
C ASP A 185 8.70 -22.70 -20.83
N SER A 186 9.08 -21.80 -19.92
CA SER A 186 10.46 -21.35 -19.78
C SER A 186 10.83 -21.26 -18.30
N SER A 187 11.08 -22.42 -17.69
CA SER A 187 11.72 -22.48 -16.37
C SER A 187 13.22 -22.17 -16.52
N SER A 188 13.70 -21.11 -15.89
CA SER A 188 15.15 -20.90 -15.76
C SER A 188 15.70 -21.94 -14.78
N PRO A 189 16.86 -22.57 -15.05
CA PRO A 189 17.46 -23.47 -14.07
C PRO A 189 17.92 -22.66 -12.85
N VAL A 190 17.46 -23.04 -11.66
CA VAL A 190 17.96 -22.49 -10.38
C VAL A 190 19.43 -22.86 -10.23
N VAL A 191 20.29 -21.86 -10.00
CA VAL A 191 21.74 -22.06 -9.87
C VAL A 191 22.14 -21.94 -8.41
N THR A 192 22.72 -22.98 -7.83
CA THR A 192 23.34 -22.85 -6.50
C THR A 192 24.68 -22.12 -6.62
N ARG A 193 24.83 -21.00 -5.91
CA ARG A 193 26.09 -20.26 -5.80
C ARG A 193 26.65 -20.39 -4.40
N CYS A 194 27.95 -20.68 -4.32
CA CYS A 194 28.71 -20.66 -3.08
C CYS A 194 29.71 -19.52 -3.18
N SER A 195 29.71 -18.64 -2.18
CA SER A 195 30.61 -17.48 -2.11
C SER A 195 31.88 -17.78 -1.30
#